data_AF-A0ABC9DF01-F1
#
_entry.id   AF-A0ABC9DF01-F1
#
_cell.length_a   1.000
_cell.length_b   1.000
_cell.length_c   1.000
_cell.angle_alpha   90.00
_cell.angle_beta   90.00
_cell.angle_gamma   90.00
#
_symmetry.space_group_name_H-M   'P 1'
#
loop_
_entity.id
_entity.type
_entity.pdbx_description
1 polymer ?
#
loop_
_entity_poly.entity_id
_entity_poly.type
_entity_poly.pdbx_seq_one_letter_code
_entity_poly.pdbx_strand_id
1 'polypeptide(L)'
;MLLMKPTAAEEAAEAAQLGGGLKKKRKIMKQRVPQELIDYLMAARTCEPADEIPEERLAESSQEFREWYATEKAIDDKIDQYEQALINQYLTKGYAETLAEFTDDEDN
;
A
#
# COMPACT_ATOMS: atom_id res chain seq x y z
N MET A 1 12.63 47.50 11.05
CA MET A 1 12.49 46.85 12.39
C MET A 1 11.03 46.41 12.46
N LEU A 2 10.64 45.15 12.63
CA LEU A 2 11.17 44.11 13.50
C LEU A 2 11.16 42.75 12.80
N LEU A 3 12.30 42.07 12.91
CA LEU A 3 12.49 40.66 12.64
C LEU A 3 11.89 39.90 13.84
N MET A 4 10.68 39.35 13.70
CA MET A 4 10.16 38.40 14.68
C MET A 4 10.89 37.07 14.50
N LYS A 5 11.94 36.90 15.30
CA LYS A 5 12.61 35.62 15.51
C LYS A 5 11.64 34.70 16.25
N PRO A 6 11.38 33.46 15.81
CA PRO A 6 10.77 32.48 16.68
C PRO A 6 11.73 32.19 17.85
N THR A 7 11.15 32.22 19.04
CA THR A 7 11.81 32.00 20.33
C THR A 7 12.10 30.53 20.53
N ALA A 8 13.35 30.20 20.89
CA ALA A 8 13.89 28.86 21.13
C ALA A 8 13.28 28.07 22.31
N ALA A 9 12.07 28.41 22.75
CA ALA A 9 11.34 27.74 23.82
C ALA A 9 10.17 26.88 23.30
N GLU A 10 9.77 27.04 22.04
CA GLU A 10 8.67 26.27 21.43
C GLU A 10 9.16 25.09 20.56
N GLU A 11 10.46 25.01 20.23
CA GLU A 11 11.07 23.84 19.58
C GLU A 11 11.42 22.70 20.55
N ALA A 12 11.34 22.92 21.87
CA ALA A 12 11.66 21.89 22.85
C ALA A 12 10.43 21.07 23.30
N ALA A 13 9.21 21.51 22.99
CA ALA A 13 7.97 20.81 23.36
C ALA A 13 7.47 19.83 22.28
N GLU A 14 7.80 20.06 21.00
CA GLU A 14 7.43 19.15 19.91
C GLU A 14 8.42 17.97 19.75
N ALA A 15 9.69 18.18 20.11
CA ALA A 15 10.70 17.12 20.09
C ALA A 15 10.51 16.05 21.20
N ALA A 16 9.67 16.31 22.21
CA ALA A 16 9.41 15.38 23.31
C ALA A 16 8.29 14.37 23.02
N GLN A 17 7.59 14.46 21.89
CA GLN A 17 6.57 13.48 21.50
C GLN A 17 7.11 12.33 20.62
N LEU A 18 8.40 12.38 20.26
CA LEU A 18 9.11 11.34 19.51
C LEU A 18 9.95 10.38 20.39
N GLY A 19 9.79 10.45 21.71
CA GLY A 19 10.66 9.74 22.66
C GLY A 19 9.93 9.01 23.77
N GLY A 20 8.84 8.27 23.49
CA GLY A 20 8.09 7.61 24.56
C GLY A 20 6.94 6.72 24.15
N GLY A 21 7.03 6.01 23.01
CA GLY A 21 6.06 4.97 22.67
C GLY A 21 6.75 3.61 22.74
N LEU A 22 6.32 2.73 23.64
CA LEU A 22 6.64 1.30 23.61
C LEU A 22 6.56 0.81 22.16
N LYS A 23 7.68 0.37 21.59
CA LYS A 23 7.69 -0.21 20.24
C LYS A 23 6.91 -1.52 20.30
N LYS A 24 5.59 -1.45 20.12
CA LYS A 24 4.72 -2.63 19.99
C LYS A 24 5.36 -3.53 18.94
N LYS A 25 5.63 -4.78 19.30
CA LYS A 25 6.28 -5.73 18.41
C LYS A 25 5.28 -6.10 17.32
N ARG A 26 5.49 -5.56 16.12
CA ARG A 26 4.69 -5.92 14.94
C ARG A 26 4.84 -7.42 14.68
N LYS A 27 3.72 -8.14 14.67
CA LYS A 27 3.69 -9.57 14.37
C LYS A 27 3.05 -9.78 13.00
N ILE A 28 3.83 -10.34 12.09
CA ILE A 28 3.35 -10.73 10.76
C ILE A 28 2.97 -12.20 10.83
N MET A 29 1.71 -12.52 10.53
CA MET A 29 1.22 -13.90 10.47
C MET A 29 0.66 -14.22 9.09
N LYS A 30 0.72 -15.50 8.72
CA LYS A 30 -0.01 -16.02 7.56
C LYS A 30 -1.47 -16.22 7.94
N GLN A 31 -2.38 -15.68 7.14
CA GLN A 31 -3.80 -15.86 7.28
C GLN A 31 -4.37 -16.43 5.98
N ARG A 32 -5.35 -17.32 6.10
CA ARG A 32 -6.10 -17.82 4.94
C ARG A 32 -6.94 -16.71 4.32
N VAL A 33 -6.88 -16.62 3.00
CA VAL A 33 -7.75 -15.74 2.22
C VAL A 33 -9.13 -16.40 2.10
N PRO A 34 -10.23 -15.66 2.33
CA PRO A 34 -11.59 -16.16 2.13
C PRO A 34 -11.81 -16.66 0.70
N GLN A 35 -12.55 -17.75 0.55
CA GLN A 35 -12.85 -18.34 -0.76
C GLN A 35 -13.58 -17.35 -1.67
N GLU A 36 -14.53 -16.58 -1.13
CA GLU A 36 -15.30 -15.58 -1.88
C GLU A 36 -14.41 -14.52 -2.52
N LEU A 37 -13.31 -14.14 -1.86
CA LEU A 37 -12.35 -13.20 -2.43
C LEU A 37 -11.57 -13.85 -3.57
N ILE A 38 -11.19 -15.13 -3.46
CA ILE A 38 -10.54 -15.84 -4.57
C ILE A 38 -11.48 -15.98 -5.77
N ASP A 39 -12.75 -16.31 -5.52
CA ASP A 39 -13.75 -16.44 -6.58
C ASP A 39 -13.98 -15.10 -7.27
N TYR A 40 -14.04 -14.00 -6.50
CA TYR A 40 -14.08 -12.64 -7.04
C TYR A 40 -12.86 -12.33 -7.91
N LEU A 41 -11.64 -12.61 -7.44
CA LEU A 41 -10.41 -12.35 -8.20
C LEU A 41 -10.35 -13.17 -9.50
N MET A 42 -10.78 -14.43 -9.47
CA MET A 42 -10.87 -15.26 -10.66
C MET A 42 -11.91 -14.73 -11.66
N ALA A 43 -13.04 -14.22 -11.17
CA ALA A 43 -14.08 -13.62 -12.01
C ALA A 43 -13.64 -12.27 -12.59
N ALA A 44 -13.04 -11.40 -11.78
CA ALA A 44 -12.54 -10.09 -12.19
C ALA A 44 -11.49 -10.20 -13.31
N ARG A 45 -10.68 -11.26 -13.31
CA ARG A 45 -9.72 -11.53 -14.39
C ARG A 45 -10.36 -11.82 -15.75
N THR A 46 -11.65 -12.15 -15.79
CA THR A 46 -12.37 -12.30 -17.07
C THR A 46 -12.76 -10.95 -17.66
N CYS A 47 -12.69 -9.86 -16.89
CA CYS A 47 -12.77 -8.50 -17.41
C CYS A 47 -11.44 -8.12 -18.07
N GLU A 48 -11.51 -7.46 -19.22
CA GLU A 48 -10.33 -6.94 -19.91
C GLU A 48 -9.61 -5.92 -19.02
N PRO A 49 -8.26 -5.96 -18.95
CA PRO A 49 -7.50 -4.93 -18.25
C PRO A 49 -7.79 -3.57 -18.89
N ALA A 50 -7.76 -2.51 -18.07
CA ALA A 50 -7.85 -1.16 -18.60
C ALA A 50 -6.71 -0.93 -19.61
N ASP A 51 -7.05 -0.37 -20.78
CA ASP A 51 -6.07 -0.09 -21.83
C ASP A 51 -4.95 0.82 -21.31
N GLU A 52 -3.71 0.36 -21.48
CA GLU A 52 -2.53 1.17 -21.14
C GLU A 52 -2.44 2.37 -22.09
N ILE A 53 -2.17 3.56 -21.54
CA ILE A 53 -1.92 4.74 -22.36
C ILE A 53 -0.57 4.55 -23.08
N PRO A 54 -0.53 4.56 -24.42
CA PRO A 54 0.71 4.38 -25.16
C PRO A 54 1.69 5.52 -24.86
N GLU A 55 2.98 5.19 -24.78
CA GLU A 55 4.04 6.12 -24.39
C GLU A 55 4.08 7.39 -25.25
N GLU A 56 3.75 7.28 -26.55
CA GLU A 56 3.67 8.41 -27.46
C GLU A 56 2.63 9.44 -27.01
N ARG A 57 1.44 8.99 -26.59
CA ARG A 57 0.38 9.87 -26.09
C ARG A 57 0.68 10.37 -24.67
N LEU A 58 1.34 9.55 -23.86
CA LEU A 58 1.76 9.95 -22.53
C LEU A 58 2.84 11.04 -22.59
N ALA A 59 3.71 11.00 -23.59
CA ALA A 59 4.76 12.00 -23.81
C ALA A 59 4.19 13.40 -24.14
N GLU A 60 3.02 13.46 -24.77
CA GLU A 60 2.28 14.70 -25.07
C GLU A 60 1.66 15.34 -23.82
N SER A 61 1.51 14.59 -22.72
CA SER A 61 0.93 15.09 -21.47
C SER A 61 1.90 15.93 -20.64
N SER A 62 1.35 16.68 -19.68
CA SER A 62 2.15 17.45 -18.72
C SER A 62 3.04 16.55 -17.88
N GLN A 63 4.16 17.10 -17.39
CA GLN A 63 5.08 16.38 -16.52
C GLN A 63 4.36 15.85 -15.25
N GLU A 64 3.52 16.67 -14.62
CA GLU A 64 2.73 16.27 -13.45
C GLU A 64 1.83 15.07 -13.74
N PHE A 65 1.19 15.02 -14.92
CA PHE A 65 0.36 13.89 -15.32
C PHE A 65 1.18 12.63 -15.53
N ARG A 66 2.36 12.72 -16.16
CA ARG A 66 3.24 11.56 -16.38
C ARG A 66 3.75 10.97 -15.06
N GLU A 67 4.10 11.82 -14.10
CA GLU A 67 4.55 11.39 -12.77
C GLU A 67 3.42 10.73 -11.97
N TRP A 68 2.22 11.31 -12.02
CA TRP A 68 1.03 10.70 -11.43
C TRP A 68 0.72 9.34 -12.07
N TYR A 69 0.64 9.28 -13.41
CA TYR A 69 0.35 8.04 -14.13
C TYR A 69 1.37 6.94 -13.88
N ALA A 70 2.67 7.27 -13.85
CA ALA A 70 3.72 6.30 -13.53
C ALA A 70 3.58 5.75 -12.10
N THR A 71 3.14 6.59 -11.16
CA THR A 71 2.90 6.19 -9.77
C THR A 71 1.70 5.25 -9.67
N GLU A 72 0.57 5.63 -10.27
CA GLU A 72 -0.64 4.80 -10.29
C GLU A 72 -0.38 3.45 -10.96
N LYS A 73 0.27 3.46 -12.14
CA LYS A 73 0.64 2.23 -12.84
C LYS A 73 1.50 1.31 -11.97
N ALA A 74 2.48 1.86 -11.25
CA ALA A 74 3.33 1.07 -10.37
C ALA A 74 2.59 0.49 -9.14
N ILE A 75 1.49 1.13 -8.71
CA ILE A 75 0.60 0.60 -7.66
C ILE A 75 -0.26 -0.51 -8.24
N ASP A 76 -0.89 -0.27 -9.39
CA ASP A 76 -1.74 -1.25 -10.08
C ASP A 76 -0.96 -2.52 -10.43
N ASP A 77 0.27 -2.39 -10.96
CA ASP A 77 1.15 -3.52 -11.26
C ASP A 77 1.45 -4.37 -10.01
N LYS A 78 1.59 -3.74 -8.83
CA LYS A 78 1.81 -4.45 -7.57
C LYS A 78 0.57 -5.15 -7.08
N ILE A 79 -0.61 -4.53 -7.25
CA ILE A 79 -1.89 -5.14 -6.90
C ILE A 79 -2.13 -6.36 -7.78
N ASP A 80 -1.98 -6.24 -9.10
CA ASP A 80 -2.15 -7.35 -10.04
C ASP A 80 -1.18 -8.50 -9.72
N GLN A 81 0.10 -8.20 -9.49
CA GLN A 81 1.08 -9.23 -9.08
C GLN A 81 0.68 -9.95 -7.78
N TYR A 82 0.17 -9.21 -6.80
CA TYR A 82 -0.28 -9.77 -5.53
C TYR A 82 -1.52 -10.66 -5.72
N GLU A 83 -2.51 -10.19 -6.47
CA GLU A 83 -3.74 -10.95 -6.78
C GLU A 83 -3.44 -12.22 -7.58
N GLN A 84 -2.58 -12.13 -8.60
CA GLN A 84 -2.10 -13.28 -9.36
C GLN A 84 -1.38 -14.28 -8.46
N ALA A 85 -0.57 -13.82 -7.50
CA ALA A 85 0.09 -14.70 -6.54
C ALA A 85 -0.94 -15.45 -5.66
N LEU A 86 -2.03 -14.80 -5.25
CA LEU A 86 -3.11 -15.46 -4.50
C LEU A 86 -3.84 -16.51 -5.34
N ILE A 87 -4.21 -16.18 -6.58
CA ILE A 87 -4.86 -17.11 -7.50
C ILE A 87 -3.95 -18.32 -7.76
N ASN A 88 -2.68 -18.10 -8.05
CA ASN A 88 -1.73 -19.18 -8.32
C ASN A 88 -1.54 -20.09 -7.10
N GLN A 89 -1.49 -19.52 -5.89
CA GLN A 89 -1.49 -20.32 -4.66
C GLN A 89 -2.74 -21.17 -4.54
N TYR A 90 -3.92 -20.60 -4.81
CA TYR A 90 -5.19 -21.31 -4.78
C TYR A 90 -5.23 -22.47 -5.78
N LEU A 91 -4.87 -22.22 -7.04
CA LEU A 91 -4.85 -23.25 -8.09
C LEU A 91 -3.89 -24.40 -7.78
N THR A 92 -2.81 -24.13 -7.04
CA THR A 92 -1.81 -25.14 -6.68
C THR A 92 -2.20 -25.95 -5.43
N LYS A 93 -2.77 -25.29 -4.40
CA LYS A 93 -2.95 -25.88 -3.06
C LYS A 93 -4.41 -26.11 -2.68
N GLY A 94 -5.37 -25.55 -3.42
CA GLY A 94 -6.78 -25.45 -3.06
C GLY A 94 -7.10 -24.38 -2.01
N TYR A 95 -6.13 -23.52 -1.66
CA TYR A 95 -6.30 -22.38 -0.77
C TYR A 95 -5.18 -21.35 -0.99
N ALA A 96 -5.43 -20.09 -0.61
CA ALA A 96 -4.42 -19.04 -0.62
C ALA A 96 -4.19 -18.46 0.77
N GLU A 97 -2.97 -17.97 1.01
CA GLU A 97 -2.58 -17.30 2.25
C GLU A 97 -2.00 -15.92 1.94
N THR A 98 -2.31 -14.97 2.79
CA THR A 98 -1.72 -13.62 2.79
C THR A 98 -1.05 -13.32 4.13
N LEU A 99 -0.17 -12.32 4.16
CA LEU A 99 0.46 -11.83 5.37
C LEU A 99 -0.41 -10.72 5.96
N ALA A 100 -0.95 -10.94 7.15
CA ALA A 100 -1.66 -9.93 7.91
C ALA A 100 -0.75 -9.37 9.02
N GLU A 101 -0.67 -8.05 9.10
CA GLU A 101 0.00 -7.35 10.19
C GLU A 101 -1.01 -7.09 11.31
N PHE A 102 -0.71 -7.61 12.50
CA PHE A 102 -1.49 -7.32 13.70
C PHE A 102 -0.65 -6.46 14.66
N THR A 103 -1.25 -5.37 15.12
CA THR A 103 -0.75 -4.60 16.25
C THR A 103 -1.29 -5.25 17.52
N ASP A 104 -0.39 -5.77 18.33
CA ASP A 104 -0.73 -6.34 19.63
C ASP A 104 -1.14 -5.21 20.58
N ASP A 105 -2.45 -4.99 20.73
CA ASP A 105 -3.05 -4.22 21.81
C ASP A 105 -3.52 -5.22 22.89
N GLU A 106 -2.59 -5.93 23.52
CA GLU A 106 -2.83 -6.57 24.82
C GLU A 106 -2.51 -5.55 25.92
N ASP A 107 -3.49 -4.70 26.25
CA ASP A 107 -3.59 -4.08 27.57
C ASP A 107 -4.56 -4.95 28.40
N ASN A 108 -4.01 -5.79 29.27
CA ASN A 108 -4.75 -6.50 30.31
C ASN A 108 -4.23 -6.13 31.70
#